data_AF-A0A7K0FNY5-F1
#
_entry.id   AF-A0A7K0FNY5-F1
#
_cell.length_a   1.000
_cell.length_b   1.000
_cell.length_c   1.000
_cell.angle_alpha   90.00
_cell.angle_beta   90.00
_cell.angle_gamma   90.00
#
_symmetry.space_group_name_H-M   'P 1'
#
loop_
_entity.id
_entity.type
_entity.pdbx_description
1 polymer ?
#
loop_
_entity_poly.entity_id
_entity_poly.type
_entity_poly.pdbx_seq_one_letter_code
_entity_poly.pdbx_strand_id
1 'polypeptide(L)'
;MKYTCEKCGKVHEEWPALTYISPLAYDTLSDEEKKSIATLDSDFCVIKHPDQTDRFIRCVLFQEITDHCQDLQYGLWVSLSEKSFEDYSLNFNNDNYENKYFGWLSNDLLDYEFDESIPTTVYTNKDGNRPEIIPHKDFDHPFVKDFYNGITKAEAEKRIKHMIETTS
;
A
#
# COMPACT_ATOMS: atom_id res chain seq x y z
N MET A 1 0.37 -18.36 -10.58
CA MET A 1 0.00 -19.05 -11.85
C MET A 1 1.17 -18.92 -12.82
N LYS A 2 1.27 -19.71 -13.91
CA LYS A 2 2.31 -19.49 -14.96
C LYS A 2 1.70 -18.70 -16.11
N TYR A 3 2.39 -17.67 -16.59
CA TYR A 3 1.93 -16.82 -17.71
C TYR A 3 3.06 -16.55 -18.69
N THR A 4 2.72 -16.27 -19.96
CA THR A 4 3.69 -15.84 -20.97
C THR A 4 3.80 -14.33 -20.94
N CYS A 5 4.97 -13.78 -20.63
CA CYS A 5 5.19 -12.35 -20.58
C CYS A 5 5.19 -11.76 -22.00
N GLU A 6 4.31 -10.80 -22.25
CA GLU A 6 4.22 -10.12 -23.54
C GLU A 6 5.47 -9.26 -23.86
N LYS A 7 6.19 -8.80 -22.83
CA LYS A 7 7.42 -7.99 -23.01
C LYS A 7 8.61 -8.81 -23.50
N CYS A 8 8.79 -10.05 -23.02
CA CYS A 8 9.99 -10.84 -23.30
C CYS A 8 9.73 -12.22 -23.93
N GLY A 9 8.47 -12.65 -24.06
CA GLY A 9 8.06 -13.93 -24.65
C GLY A 9 8.35 -15.16 -23.80
N LYS A 10 8.84 -15.01 -22.57
CA LYS A 10 9.16 -16.13 -21.66
C LYS A 10 7.99 -16.45 -20.73
N VAL A 11 7.95 -17.68 -20.22
CA VAL A 11 6.99 -18.09 -19.18
C VAL A 11 7.52 -17.69 -17.81
N HIS A 12 6.74 -16.92 -17.07
CA HIS A 12 7.03 -16.51 -15.69
C HIS A 12 6.01 -17.13 -14.73
N GLU A 13 6.41 -17.29 -13.47
CA GLU A 13 5.49 -17.54 -12.36
C GLU A 13 5.05 -16.19 -11.79
N GLU A 14 3.75 -15.99 -11.62
CA GLU A 14 3.22 -14.81 -10.94
C GLU A 14 3.61 -14.83 -9.46
N TRP A 15 4.28 -13.76 -9.03
CA TRP A 15 4.48 -13.51 -7.60
C TRP A 15 3.21 -13.06 -6.89
N PRO A 16 3.02 -13.46 -5.62
CA PRO A 16 1.96 -12.90 -4.78
C PRO A 16 2.24 -11.42 -4.47
N ALA A 17 1.18 -10.65 -4.25
CA ALA A 17 1.31 -9.29 -3.73
C ALA A 17 1.66 -9.32 -2.23
N LEU A 18 2.59 -8.46 -1.81
CA LEU A 18 2.93 -8.26 -0.40
C LEU A 18 1.82 -7.44 0.26
N THR A 19 0.88 -8.13 0.90
CA THR A 19 -0.40 -7.56 1.29
C THR A 19 -0.49 -7.37 2.80
N TYR A 20 -0.70 -6.13 3.23
CA TYR A 20 -1.03 -5.79 4.61
C TYR A 20 -2.55 -5.70 4.76
N ILE A 21 -3.10 -6.34 5.79
CA ILE A 21 -4.55 -6.46 5.99
C ILE A 21 -5.16 -5.26 6.73
N SER A 22 -4.33 -4.45 7.38
CA SER A 22 -4.70 -3.29 8.20
C SER A 22 -3.57 -2.26 8.20
N PRO A 23 -3.84 -0.98 8.57
CA PRO A 23 -2.80 -0.03 8.90
C PRO A 23 -2.20 -0.34 10.29
N LEU A 24 -0.94 0.05 10.50
CA LEU A 24 -0.21 -0.13 11.77
C LEU A 24 -1.00 0.40 12.97
N ALA A 25 -1.60 1.59 12.82
CA ALA A 25 -2.39 2.21 13.87
C ALA A 25 -3.52 1.28 14.35
N TYR A 26 -4.18 0.55 13.44
CA TYR A 26 -5.21 -0.43 13.80
C TYR A 26 -4.62 -1.65 14.48
N ASP A 27 -3.47 -2.14 14.01
CA ASP A 27 -2.83 -3.35 14.57
C ASP A 27 -2.42 -3.18 16.02
N THR A 28 -1.98 -1.96 16.39
CA THR A 28 -1.57 -1.60 17.76
C THR A 28 -2.72 -1.46 18.76
N LEU A 29 -3.97 -1.38 18.30
CA LEU A 29 -5.14 -1.31 19.18
C LEU A 29 -5.38 -2.65 19.90
N SER A 30 -5.84 -2.55 21.15
CA SER A 30 -6.39 -3.69 21.88
C SER A 30 -7.67 -4.23 21.22
N ASP A 31 -8.04 -5.46 21.53
CA ASP A 31 -9.29 -6.07 21.02
C ASP A 31 -10.55 -5.30 21.44
N GLU A 32 -10.52 -4.60 22.57
CA GLU A 32 -11.62 -3.76 23.04
C GLU A 32 -11.69 -2.45 22.25
N GLU A 33 -10.56 -1.81 21.99
CA GLU A 33 -10.48 -0.61 21.14
C GLU A 33 -10.90 -0.91 19.70
N LYS A 34 -10.45 -2.04 19.13
CA LYS A 34 -10.85 -2.49 17.79
C LYS A 34 -12.37 -2.59 17.64
N LYS A 35 -13.09 -2.98 18.69
CA LYS A 35 -14.56 -3.11 18.69
C LYS A 35 -15.30 -1.82 19.01
N SER A 36 -14.68 -0.93 19.78
CA SER A 36 -15.36 0.23 20.36
C SER A 36 -15.12 1.52 19.56
N ILE A 37 -13.90 1.70 19.03
CA ILE A 37 -13.49 2.96 18.39
C ILE A 37 -13.06 2.80 16.94
N ALA A 38 -12.86 1.57 16.46
CA ALA A 38 -12.37 1.33 15.11
C ALA A 38 -13.38 0.59 14.23
N THR A 39 -13.30 0.84 12.93
CA THR A 39 -13.95 0.06 11.87
C THR A 39 -12.92 -0.22 10.79
N LEU A 40 -12.80 -1.48 10.39
CA LEU A 40 -11.91 -1.94 9.33
C LEU A 40 -12.69 -2.83 8.37
N ASP A 41 -12.59 -2.56 7.07
CA ASP A 41 -13.05 -3.44 6.00
C ASP A 41 -11.93 -3.69 4.98
N SER A 42 -12.28 -4.18 3.78
CA SER A 42 -11.30 -4.51 2.75
C SER A 42 -10.55 -3.31 2.17
N ASP A 43 -11.10 -2.10 2.28
CA ASP A 43 -10.64 -0.90 1.58
C ASP A 43 -10.59 0.37 2.45
N PHE A 44 -11.29 0.39 3.59
CA PHE A 44 -11.37 1.51 4.52
C PHE A 44 -11.05 1.09 5.96
N CYS A 45 -10.37 1.98 6.67
CA CYS A 45 -10.18 1.90 8.11
C CYS A 45 -10.40 3.27 8.73
N VAL A 46 -11.17 3.33 9.82
CA VAL A 46 -11.44 4.55 10.58
C VAL A 46 -11.26 4.26 12.06
N ILE A 47 -10.48 5.08 12.76
CA ILE A 47 -10.24 4.97 14.21
C ILE A 47 -10.66 6.30 14.85
N LYS A 48 -11.61 6.24 15.79
CA LYS A 48 -12.22 7.43 16.43
C LYS A 48 -11.67 7.62 17.84
N HIS A 49 -10.64 8.44 17.96
CA HIS A 49 -10.15 8.91 19.25
C HIS A 49 -11.04 10.03 19.79
N PRO A 50 -10.94 10.38 21.09
CA PRO A 50 -11.75 11.45 21.69
C PRO A 50 -11.57 12.83 21.03
N ASP A 51 -10.38 13.11 20.50
CA ASP A 51 -9.96 14.41 19.97
C ASP A 51 -9.65 14.40 18.46
N GLN A 52 -9.49 13.21 17.86
CA GLN A 52 -9.19 13.06 16.44
C GLN A 52 -9.85 11.82 15.84
N THR A 53 -9.95 11.79 14.51
CA THR A 53 -10.38 10.60 13.78
C THR A 53 -9.39 10.30 12.68
N ASP A 54 -8.72 9.16 12.81
CA ASP A 54 -7.75 8.69 11.83
C ASP A 54 -8.48 7.92 10.74
N ARG A 55 -8.11 8.20 9.50
CA ARG A 55 -8.82 7.73 8.30
C ARG A 55 -7.81 7.18 7.33
N PHE A 56 -7.97 5.92 6.98
CA PHE A 56 -7.06 5.20 6.11
C PHE A 56 -7.82 4.55 4.97
N ILE A 57 -7.16 4.51 3.81
CA ILE A 57 -7.65 3.80 2.63
C ILE A 57 -6.61 2.77 2.19
N ARG A 58 -7.08 1.71 1.56
CA ARG A 58 -6.21 0.69 0.98
C ARG A 58 -5.79 1.08 -0.43
N CYS A 59 -4.50 0.99 -0.68
CA CYS A 59 -3.86 1.37 -1.92
C CYS A 59 -2.94 0.27 -2.43
N VAL A 60 -2.49 0.43 -3.67
CA VAL A 60 -1.47 -0.42 -4.30
C VAL A 60 -0.21 0.38 -4.58
N LEU A 61 0.93 -0.29 -4.50
CA LEU A 61 2.22 0.24 -4.96
C LEU A 61 2.91 -0.81 -5.82
N PHE A 62 3.45 -0.37 -6.96
CA PHE A 62 4.21 -1.21 -7.88
C PHE A 62 5.70 -0.89 -7.74
N GLN A 63 6.46 -1.84 -7.21
CA GLN A 63 7.90 -1.72 -7.06
C GLN A 63 8.59 -2.29 -8.30
N GLU A 64 9.29 -1.42 -9.03
CA GLU A 64 10.04 -1.81 -10.23
C GLU A 64 11.13 -2.84 -9.89
N ILE A 65 11.29 -3.83 -10.78
CA ILE A 65 12.36 -4.82 -10.72
C ILE A 65 13.24 -4.69 -11.96
N THR A 66 14.46 -4.24 -11.74
CA THR A 66 15.41 -3.81 -12.79
C THR A 66 15.84 -4.92 -13.75
N ASP A 67 15.87 -6.17 -13.28
CA ASP A 67 16.30 -7.36 -14.03
C ASP A 67 15.16 -8.37 -14.29
N HIS A 68 13.90 -7.93 -14.16
CA HIS A 68 12.72 -8.75 -14.41
C HIS A 68 11.59 -7.95 -15.09
N CYS A 69 10.68 -8.63 -15.79
CA CYS A 69 9.62 -7.94 -16.55
C CYS A 69 8.36 -7.61 -15.71
N GLN A 70 8.26 -8.17 -14.51
CA GLN A 70 7.15 -8.04 -13.59
C GLN A 70 7.56 -7.16 -12.41
N ASP A 71 6.67 -6.27 -11.98
CA ASP A 71 6.82 -5.48 -10.75
C ASP A 71 6.40 -6.29 -9.52
N LEU A 72 6.98 -5.96 -8.37
CA LEU A 72 6.52 -6.47 -7.08
C LEU A 72 5.36 -5.59 -6.59
N GLN A 73 4.19 -6.20 -6.41
CA GLN A 73 3.00 -5.49 -5.95
C GLN A 73 2.92 -5.46 -4.43
N TYR A 74 2.56 -4.31 -3.87
CA TYR A 74 2.22 -4.15 -2.46
C TYR A 74 0.76 -3.73 -2.30
N GLY A 75 0.08 -4.31 -1.31
CA GLY A 75 -1.21 -3.82 -0.82
C GLY A 75 -0.99 -3.11 0.51
N LEU A 76 -1.09 -1.78 0.51
CA LEU A 76 -0.69 -0.91 1.62
C LEU A 76 -1.84 -0.02 2.07
N TRP A 77 -1.68 0.62 3.22
CA TRP A 77 -2.62 1.57 3.79
C TRP A 77 -2.00 2.96 3.85
N VAL A 78 -2.80 3.97 3.52
CA VAL A 78 -2.40 5.38 3.55
C VAL A 78 -3.40 6.17 4.37
N SER A 79 -2.90 7.00 5.30
CA SER A 79 -3.74 7.94 6.03
C SER A 79 -4.06 9.16 5.17
N LEU A 80 -5.31 9.62 5.27
CA LEU A 80 -5.82 10.79 4.56
C LEU A 80 -6.40 11.82 5.53
N SER A 81 -6.39 13.07 5.10
CA SER A 81 -7.22 14.10 5.73
C SER A 81 -8.70 13.73 5.64
N GLU A 82 -9.52 14.26 6.56
CA GLU A 82 -10.98 14.12 6.52
C GLU A 82 -11.56 14.45 5.14
N LYS A 83 -11.21 15.61 4.61
CA LYS A 83 -11.69 16.07 3.30
C LYS A 83 -11.33 15.10 2.18
N SER A 84 -10.10 14.59 2.15
CA SER A 84 -9.63 13.66 1.11
C SER A 84 -10.31 12.30 1.24
N PHE A 85 -10.49 11.81 2.47
CA PHE A 85 -11.18 10.55 2.73
C PHE A 85 -12.65 10.60 2.33
N GLU A 86 -13.35 11.67 2.68
CA GLU A 86 -14.76 11.86 2.30
C GLU A 86 -14.94 11.92 0.79
N ASP A 87 -14.09 12.70 0.11
CA ASP A 87 -14.10 12.81 -1.35
C ASP A 87 -13.83 11.47 -2.05
N TYR A 88 -12.87 10.69 -1.54
CA TYR A 88 -12.63 9.34 -2.05
C TYR A 88 -13.80 8.39 -1.76
N SER A 89 -14.34 8.39 -0.54
CA SER A 89 -15.45 7.52 -0.14
C SER A 89 -16.71 7.77 -0.97
N LEU A 90 -17.04 9.04 -1.22
CA LEU A 90 -18.18 9.44 -2.07
C LEU A 90 -18.04 8.97 -3.52
N ASN A 91 -16.80 8.88 -4.02
CA ASN A 91 -16.49 8.50 -5.38
C ASN A 91 -15.97 7.06 -5.52
N PHE A 92 -16.03 6.24 -4.46
CA PHE A 92 -15.43 4.90 -4.45
C PHE A 92 -15.94 3.99 -5.57
N ASN A 93 -17.24 4.07 -5.89
CA ASN A 93 -17.88 3.29 -6.95
C ASN A 93 -18.02 4.08 -8.27
N ASN A 94 -17.27 5.17 -8.44
CA ASN A 94 -17.30 5.98 -9.65
C ASN A 94 -16.10 5.65 -10.54
N ASP A 95 -16.30 4.76 -11.51
CA ASP A 95 -15.26 4.26 -12.41
C ASP A 95 -14.58 5.33 -13.28
N ASN A 96 -15.13 6.54 -13.33
CA ASN A 96 -14.57 7.67 -14.08
C ASN A 96 -13.89 8.71 -13.18
N TYR A 97 -13.78 8.43 -11.88
CA TYR A 97 -13.25 9.39 -10.92
C TYR A 97 -11.73 9.36 -10.83
N GLU A 98 -11.11 10.45 -11.28
CA GLU A 98 -9.67 10.67 -11.13
C GLU A 98 -9.42 11.89 -10.24
N ASN A 99 -8.67 11.68 -9.17
CA ASN A 99 -8.18 12.74 -8.29
C ASN A 99 -6.83 12.34 -7.69
N LYS A 100 -6.19 13.31 -7.02
CA LYS A 100 -4.95 13.13 -6.30
C LYS A 100 -5.08 13.61 -4.87
N TYR A 101 -4.54 12.83 -3.94
CA TYR A 101 -4.47 13.21 -2.53
C TYR A 101 -3.04 13.14 -2.02
N PHE A 102 -2.76 13.96 -1.04
CA PHE A 102 -1.61 13.76 -0.17
C PHE A 102 -2.01 12.77 0.94
N GLY A 103 -1.10 11.88 1.32
CA GLY A 103 -1.28 10.99 2.46
C GLY A 103 0.04 10.51 3.06
N TRP A 104 -0.06 9.71 4.12
CA TRP A 104 1.10 9.11 4.78
C TRP A 104 1.02 7.59 4.76
N LEU A 105 2.08 6.92 4.32
CA LEU A 105 2.20 5.46 4.40
C LEU A 105 2.03 5.02 5.85
N SER A 106 1.11 4.10 6.08
CA SER A 106 0.65 3.70 7.42
C SER A 106 0.89 2.21 7.70
N ASN A 107 1.94 1.63 7.12
CA ASN A 107 2.39 0.27 7.39
C ASN A 107 3.89 0.24 7.69
N ASP A 108 4.28 -0.59 8.65
CA ASP A 108 5.68 -0.98 8.86
C ASP A 108 6.01 -2.15 7.93
N LEU A 109 6.92 -1.90 6.99
CA LEU A 109 7.33 -2.89 6.00
C LEU A 109 8.43 -3.79 6.57
N LEU A 110 8.25 -5.12 6.52
CA LEU A 110 9.11 -6.13 7.16
C LEU A 110 10.64 -6.00 6.96
N ASP A 111 11.09 -5.42 5.84
CA ASP A 111 12.51 -5.26 5.50
C ASP A 111 13.02 -3.81 5.66
N TYR A 112 12.24 -2.94 6.32
CA TYR A 112 12.54 -1.53 6.51
C TYR A 112 12.23 -1.07 7.93
N GLU A 113 13.02 -0.13 8.40
CA GLU A 113 12.82 0.55 9.68
C GLU A 113 12.27 1.95 9.42
N PHE A 114 11.28 2.37 10.20
CA PHE A 114 10.59 3.64 10.02
C PHE A 114 10.79 4.53 11.26
N ASP A 115 11.54 5.62 11.09
CA ASP A 115 11.62 6.68 12.10
C ASP A 115 10.40 7.62 12.02
N GLU A 116 9.88 7.82 10.79
CA GLU A 116 8.75 8.69 10.47
C GLU A 116 7.93 8.08 9.32
N SER A 117 6.65 8.45 9.24
CA SER A 117 5.78 8.00 8.13
C SER A 117 6.20 8.60 6.80
N ILE A 118 6.25 7.77 5.75
CA ILE A 118 6.62 8.22 4.40
C ILE A 118 5.47 9.02 3.78
N PRO A 119 5.67 10.28 3.35
CA PRO A 119 4.67 11.03 2.61
C PRO A 119 4.46 10.45 1.21
N THR A 120 3.22 10.35 0.77
CA THR A 120 2.83 9.77 -0.52
C THR A 120 1.82 10.66 -1.24
N THR A 121 1.83 10.56 -2.57
CA THR A 121 0.73 11.00 -3.42
C THR A 121 -0.11 9.79 -3.77
N VAL A 122 -1.40 9.85 -3.44
CA VAL A 122 -2.42 8.87 -3.83
C VAL A 122 -3.04 9.31 -5.15
N TYR A 123 -3.10 8.41 -6.12
CA TYR A 123 -3.75 8.59 -7.41
C TYR A 123 -4.97 7.67 -7.47
N THR A 124 -6.17 8.23 -7.60
CA THR A 124 -7.35 7.42 -7.88
C THR A 124 -7.37 7.04 -9.36
N ASN A 125 -7.83 5.83 -9.62
CA ASN A 125 -7.73 5.22 -10.94
C ASN A 125 -9.11 5.09 -11.56
N LYS A 126 -9.16 5.04 -12.89
CA LYS A 126 -10.35 4.58 -13.60
C LYS A 126 -10.62 3.09 -13.32
N ASP A 127 -11.84 2.67 -13.61
CA ASP A 127 -12.30 1.28 -13.60
C ASP A 127 -12.42 0.63 -12.21
N GLY A 128 -12.58 1.44 -11.16
CA GLY A 128 -12.82 0.94 -9.80
C GLY A 128 -11.63 0.23 -9.16
N ASN A 129 -10.44 0.35 -9.76
CA ASN A 129 -9.21 -0.19 -9.20
C ASN A 129 -8.83 0.56 -7.92
N ARG A 130 -8.17 -0.15 -6.99
CA ARG A 130 -7.59 0.50 -5.80
C ARG A 130 -6.63 1.61 -6.21
N PRO A 131 -6.61 2.75 -5.49
CA PRO A 131 -5.71 3.85 -5.77
C PRO A 131 -4.24 3.40 -5.75
N GLU A 132 -3.46 3.95 -6.67
CA GLU A 132 -2.00 3.78 -6.66
C GLU A 132 -1.35 4.84 -5.78
N ILE A 133 -0.29 4.47 -5.06
CA ILE A 133 0.49 5.41 -4.25
C ILE A 133 1.91 5.54 -4.77
N ILE A 134 2.40 6.78 -4.79
CA ILE A 134 3.77 7.12 -5.15
C ILE A 134 4.41 7.81 -3.94
N PRO A 135 5.45 7.24 -3.30
CA PRO A 135 6.16 7.91 -2.23
C PRO A 135 6.86 9.18 -2.74
N HIS A 136 6.95 10.21 -1.92
CA HIS A 136 7.59 11.47 -2.31
C HIS A 136 9.11 11.29 -2.43
N LYS A 137 9.66 11.62 -3.60
CA LYS A 137 11.07 11.45 -3.94
C LYS A 137 12.08 12.07 -2.97
N ASP A 138 11.72 13.20 -2.38
CA ASP A 138 12.63 13.97 -1.53
C ASP A 138 12.68 13.45 -0.08
N PHE A 139 11.90 12.40 0.25
CA PHE A 139 11.93 11.78 1.57
C PHE A 139 13.07 10.77 1.68
N ASP A 140 14.00 11.00 2.61
CA ASP A 140 15.19 10.16 2.78
C ASP A 140 14.87 8.87 3.52
N HIS A 141 14.48 7.84 2.78
CA HIS A 141 14.21 6.52 3.34
C HIS A 141 14.61 5.41 2.35
N PRO A 142 15.18 4.28 2.81
CA PRO A 142 15.61 3.20 1.92
C PRO A 142 14.50 2.68 0.99
N PHE A 143 13.27 2.53 1.48
CA PHE A 143 12.13 2.15 0.64
C PHE A 143 11.84 3.14 -0.49
N VAL A 144 12.02 4.44 -0.26
CA VAL A 144 11.84 5.47 -1.30
C VAL A 144 12.96 5.36 -2.34
N LYS A 145 14.19 5.12 -1.89
CA LYS A 145 15.34 4.90 -2.80
C LYS A 145 15.10 3.66 -3.67
N ASP A 146 14.62 2.57 -3.09
CA ASP A 146 14.29 1.34 -3.81
C ASP A 146 13.14 1.55 -4.79
N PHE A 147 12.10 2.29 -4.39
CA PHE A 147 10.98 2.63 -5.28
C PHE A 147 11.47 3.33 -6.56
N TYR A 148 12.36 4.32 -6.44
CA TYR A 148 12.82 5.11 -7.58
C TYR A 148 13.98 4.48 -8.37
N ASN A 149 14.81 3.65 -7.77
CA ASN A 149 15.94 2.99 -8.44
C ASN A 149 15.61 1.58 -8.92
N GLY A 150 14.47 1.04 -8.49
CA GLY A 150 14.10 -0.36 -8.63
C GLY A 150 14.92 -1.28 -7.73
N ILE A 151 14.45 -2.53 -7.60
CA ILE A 151 15.17 -3.59 -6.89
C ILE A 151 15.57 -4.70 -7.86
N THR A 152 16.34 -5.67 -7.38
CA THR A 152 16.64 -6.88 -8.16
C THR A 152 15.58 -7.95 -7.92
N LYS A 153 15.47 -8.91 -8.83
CA LYS A 153 14.64 -10.09 -8.68
C LYS A 153 14.97 -10.86 -7.40
N ALA A 154 16.26 -10.99 -7.09
CA ALA A 154 16.70 -11.69 -5.88
C ALA A 154 16.20 -11.00 -4.60
N GLU A 155 16.21 -9.66 -4.58
CA GLU A 155 15.66 -8.89 -3.46
C GLU A 155 14.13 -9.02 -3.39
N ALA A 156 13.44 -9.01 -4.53
CA ALA A 156 11.98 -9.23 -4.56
C ALA A 156 11.61 -10.62 -4.01
N GLU A 157 12.31 -11.68 -4.44
CA GLU A 157 12.09 -13.05 -3.97
C GLU A 157 12.37 -13.20 -2.46
N LYS A 158 13.39 -12.49 -1.94
CA LYS A 158 13.67 -12.43 -0.50
C LYS A 158 12.49 -11.82 0.27
N ARG A 159 11.95 -10.67 -0.17
CA ARG A 159 10.81 -10.01 0.49
C ARG A 159 9.56 -10.87 0.47
N ILE A 160 9.28 -11.53 -0.67
CA ILE A 160 8.17 -12.49 -0.78
C ILE A 160 8.32 -13.62 0.23
N LYS A 161 9.52 -14.20 0.33
CA LYS A 161 9.78 -15.26 1.29
C LYS A 161 9.56 -14.79 2.73
N HIS A 162 10.11 -13.63 3.12
CA HIS A 162 9.92 -13.07 4.46
C HIS A 162 8.45 -12.81 4.80
N MET A 163 7.67 -12.29 3.84
CA MET A 163 6.23 -12.08 4.02
C MET A 163 5.49 -13.39 4.28
N ILE A 164 5.78 -14.45 3.50
CA ILE A 164 5.15 -15.77 3.68
C ILE A 164 5.51 -16.34 5.06
N GLU A 165 6.77 -16.23 5.47
CA GLU A 165 7.25 -16.75 6.76
C GLU A 165 6.64 -16.03 7.97
N THR A 166 6.31 -14.74 7.84
CA THR A 166 5.74 -13.93 8.93
C THR A 166 4.21 -14.04 9.01
N THR A 167 3.56 -14.44 7.93
CA THR A 167 2.08 -14.53 7.82
C THR A 167 1.56 -15.97 7.94
N SER A 168 2.45 -16.96 8.07
CA SER A 168 2.14 -18.39 8.25
C SER A 168 2.03 -18.80 9.72
#